data_AF-Q2G2U3-F1
#
_entry.id   AF-Q2G2U3-F1
#
_cell.length_a   1.000
_cell.length_b   1.000
_cell.length_c   1.000
_cell.angle_alpha   90.00
_cell.angle_beta   90.00
_cell.angle_gamma   90.00
#
_symmetry.space_group_name_H-M   'P 1'
#
loop_
_entity.id
_entity.type
_entity.pdbx_description
1 polymer ?
#
loop_
_entity_poly.entity_id
_entity_poly.type
_entity_poly.pdbx_seq_one_letter_code
_entity_poly.pdbx_strand_id
1 'polypeptide(L)'
;MSVVLTYMVWNFSPDIANVDNTDSKKSETKPLTTPMTAKMDTTITPFQIIHSKNDHPEGTIATVSNVNKLTKPLKNKEVKSVEHVRRDHNLMIPDLNSDFILFDFTYDLPLSTYLGQVLNMNAKVPNHFNFNRLVIDHDADDNIVLYAISKDRHDYVKLTTTTKNDHFLDALAAVKKDMQPYTDIITNKDTIDRTTHVFAPSKPEKLKTYRMVFNTISVEKMNAILFDDSTIVRSSKSGVTTYNNNTGVANYNDKNEKYHYKNLSEDEASSSKMEETIPGTFDFINGHGGFLNEDFRLFSTNNQSGELTYQRFLNGYPTFNKEGSNQIQVTWGEKGVFDYRRSLLRTDVVLNSEDNKSLPKLESVRSSLANNSDINFEKVTNIAIGYEMQDNSDHNHIEVQINSELVPRWYVEYDGEWYVYNDGRLE
;
A
#
# COMPACT_ATOMS: atom_id res chain seq x y z
N MET A 1 -26.14 33.46 16.24
CA MET A 1 -24.70 33.39 15.90
C MET A 1 -24.54 32.99 14.43
N SER A 2 -24.66 33.94 13.48
CA SER A 2 -24.44 33.65 12.04
C SER A 2 -24.03 34.91 11.25
N VAL A 3 -24.37 36.11 11.74
CA VAL A 3 -24.04 37.38 11.07
C VAL A 3 -22.53 37.72 11.13
N VAL A 4 -21.82 37.30 12.19
CA VAL A 4 -20.38 37.62 12.37
C VAL A 4 -19.50 36.87 11.37
N LEU A 5 -19.82 35.60 11.10
CA LEU A 5 -19.02 34.77 10.19
C LEU A 5 -19.13 35.29 8.74
N THR A 6 -20.34 35.69 8.32
CA THR A 6 -20.58 36.24 6.98
C THR A 6 -19.85 37.57 6.75
N TYR A 7 -19.76 38.44 7.77
CA TYR A 7 -19.05 39.72 7.65
C TYR A 7 -17.53 39.54 7.50
N MET A 8 -16.93 38.57 8.20
CA MET A 8 -15.49 38.30 8.12
C MET A 8 -15.06 37.73 6.77
N VAL A 9 -15.89 36.88 6.15
CA VAL A 9 -15.59 36.29 4.83
C VAL A 9 -15.69 37.35 3.72
N TRP A 10 -16.62 38.30 3.82
CA TRP A 10 -16.80 39.32 2.78
C TRP A 10 -15.76 40.45 2.80
N ASN A 11 -15.22 40.76 3.99
CA ASN A 11 -14.21 41.82 4.14
C ASN A 11 -12.75 41.33 4.06
N PHE A 12 -12.51 40.08 3.70
CA PHE A 12 -11.16 39.57 3.47
C PHE A 12 -10.66 40.05 2.10
N SER A 13 -10.08 41.25 2.05
CA SER A 13 -9.28 41.72 0.92
C SER A 13 -7.81 41.42 1.20
N PRO A 14 -7.17 40.50 0.46
CA PRO A 14 -5.77 40.16 0.70
C PRO A 14 -4.87 41.35 0.39
N ASP A 15 -3.90 41.57 1.26
CA ASP A 15 -2.95 42.68 1.19
C ASP A 15 -1.95 42.44 0.03
N ILE A 16 -2.27 43.00 -1.15
CA ILE A 16 -1.46 42.88 -2.39
C ILE A 16 -0.32 43.91 -2.47
N ALA A 17 0.11 44.48 -1.35
CA ALA A 17 1.08 45.57 -1.32
C ALA A 17 2.56 45.16 -1.45
N ASN A 18 2.89 44.00 -2.02
CA ASN A 18 4.29 43.59 -2.24
C ASN A 18 4.53 42.89 -3.60
N VAL A 19 3.83 43.31 -4.65
CA VAL A 19 4.12 42.87 -6.03
C VAL A 19 4.98 43.92 -6.73
N ASP A 20 6.21 44.13 -6.25
CA ASP A 20 7.18 45.00 -6.93
C ASP A 20 8.63 44.52 -6.77
N ASN A 21 8.83 43.20 -6.69
CA ASN A 21 10.14 42.59 -6.96
C ASN A 21 10.05 41.70 -8.20
N THR A 22 10.21 42.34 -9.35
CA THR A 22 10.53 41.70 -10.61
C THR A 22 12.02 41.35 -10.61
N ASP A 23 12.38 40.17 -10.12
CA ASP A 23 13.71 39.61 -10.38
C ASP A 23 13.68 38.08 -10.44
N SER A 24 13.77 37.58 -11.67
CA SER A 24 14.10 36.22 -12.08
C SER A 24 13.13 35.09 -11.70
N LYS A 25 12.65 34.41 -12.75
CA LYS A 25 11.80 33.21 -12.78
C LYS A 25 12.42 32.01 -12.05
N LYS A 26 12.62 32.08 -10.73
CA LYS A 26 12.52 30.86 -9.93
C LYS A 26 11.05 30.52 -9.90
N SER A 27 10.63 29.68 -10.83
CA SER A 27 9.45 28.85 -10.61
C SER A 27 9.74 28.09 -9.31
N GLU A 28 9.38 28.69 -8.17
CA GLU A 28 9.29 27.96 -6.92
C GLU A 28 8.16 26.98 -7.16
N THR A 29 8.50 25.82 -7.70
CA THR A 29 7.58 24.73 -7.93
C THR A 29 7.12 24.27 -6.56
N LYS A 30 6.05 24.90 -6.07
CA LYS A 30 5.55 24.65 -4.72
C LYS A 30 5.08 23.20 -4.68
N PRO A 31 5.63 22.37 -3.77
CA PRO A 31 5.27 20.97 -3.67
C PRO A 31 3.78 20.82 -3.35
N LEU A 32 3.20 19.64 -3.59
CA LEU A 32 1.78 19.37 -3.37
C LEU A 32 1.40 19.61 -1.91
N THR A 33 2.24 19.12 -1.01
CA THR A 33 2.23 19.33 0.45
C THR A 33 3.68 19.51 0.94
N THR A 34 3.90 19.52 2.26
CA THR A 34 5.26 19.45 2.82
C THR A 34 6.00 18.22 2.25
N PRO A 35 7.15 18.40 1.58
CA PRO A 35 7.96 17.30 1.06
C PRO A 35 8.52 16.41 2.16
N MET A 36 8.86 15.18 1.79
CA MET A 36 9.63 14.24 2.63
C MET A 36 8.99 13.96 4.00
N THR A 37 7.66 13.96 4.07
CA THR A 37 6.92 13.69 5.32
C THR A 37 6.62 12.21 5.51
N ALA A 38 6.42 11.45 4.43
CA ALA A 38 6.24 10.01 4.51
C ALA A 38 7.56 9.34 4.93
N LYS A 39 7.47 8.21 5.62
CA LYS A 39 8.63 7.41 6.00
C LYS A 39 8.57 6.05 5.33
N MET A 40 9.73 5.57 4.91
CA MET A 40 9.85 4.31 4.19
C MET A 40 9.31 3.12 5.02
N ASP A 41 9.53 3.12 6.33
CA ASP A 41 9.02 2.10 7.26
C ASP A 41 7.50 2.13 7.48
N THR A 42 6.83 3.23 7.08
CA THR A 42 5.37 3.35 7.07
C THR A 42 4.76 3.07 5.70
N THR A 43 5.58 3.08 4.64
CA THR A 43 5.15 2.87 3.25
C THR A 43 5.44 1.44 2.77
N ILE A 44 6.56 0.85 3.19
CA ILE A 44 6.90 -0.56 2.95
C ILE A 44 6.56 -1.36 4.20
N THR A 45 5.32 -1.82 4.25
CA THR A 45 4.72 -2.45 5.42
C THR A 45 3.87 -3.65 5.00
N PRO A 46 3.67 -4.64 5.87
CA PRO A 46 2.66 -5.66 5.64
C PRO A 46 1.25 -5.05 5.57
N PHE A 47 0.29 -5.81 5.03
CA PHE A 47 -1.14 -5.47 5.08
C PHE A 47 -1.83 -6.10 6.30
N GLN A 48 -1.32 -7.22 6.80
CA GLN A 48 -1.80 -7.87 8.03
C GLN A 48 -0.67 -8.47 8.85
N ILE A 49 -0.96 -8.65 10.14
CA ILE A 49 -0.07 -9.27 11.13
C ILE A 49 -0.83 -10.44 11.74
N ILE A 50 -0.26 -11.64 11.68
CA ILE A 50 -0.84 -12.85 12.25
C ILE A 50 0.05 -13.35 13.38
N HIS A 51 -0.56 -13.80 14.45
CA HIS A 51 0.07 -14.53 15.53
C HIS A 51 -0.54 -15.94 15.54
N SER A 52 0.26 -16.93 15.14
CA SER A 52 -0.17 -18.32 15.07
C SER A 52 0.32 -19.04 16.32
N LYS A 53 -0.60 -19.41 17.21
CA LYS A 53 -0.30 -20.17 18.43
C LYS A 53 -1.17 -21.42 18.50
N ASN A 54 -0.54 -22.59 18.43
CA ASN A 54 -1.19 -23.90 18.61
C ASN A 54 -2.51 -24.04 17.81
N ASP A 55 -2.49 -23.73 16.51
CA ASP A 55 -3.62 -23.84 15.57
C ASP A 55 -4.81 -22.90 15.86
N HIS A 56 -4.60 -21.86 16.66
CA HIS A 56 -5.57 -20.79 16.89
C HIS A 56 -4.99 -19.47 16.40
N PRO A 57 -4.99 -19.20 15.08
CA PRO A 57 -4.45 -17.96 14.57
C PRO A 57 -5.32 -16.78 15.02
N GLU A 58 -4.67 -15.79 15.60
CA GLU A 58 -5.24 -14.47 15.84
C GLU A 58 -4.48 -13.47 14.97
N GLY A 59 -5.13 -12.39 14.56
CA GLY A 59 -4.51 -11.43 13.66
C GLY A 59 -5.10 -10.05 13.78
N THR A 60 -4.41 -9.09 13.18
CA THR A 60 -4.85 -7.70 13.11
C THR A 60 -4.41 -7.08 11.81
N ILE A 61 -5.13 -6.04 11.38
CA ILE A 61 -4.67 -5.20 10.28
C ILE A 61 -3.36 -4.52 10.66
N ALA A 62 -2.49 -4.33 9.67
CA ALA A 62 -1.20 -3.73 9.89
C ALA A 62 -1.31 -2.20 10.00
N THR A 63 -1.92 -1.66 11.06
CA THR A 63 -1.91 -0.20 11.29
C THR A 63 -0.47 0.30 11.44
N VAL A 64 -0.19 1.54 11.03
CA VAL A 64 1.14 2.18 11.20
C VAL A 64 1.63 2.05 12.65
N SER A 65 0.72 2.20 13.63
CA SER A 65 1.02 2.03 15.05
C SER A 65 1.48 0.60 15.39
N ASN A 66 0.74 -0.41 14.94
CA ASN A 66 1.04 -1.81 15.28
C ASN A 66 2.30 -2.32 14.59
N VAL A 67 2.50 -1.96 13.32
CA VAL A 67 3.73 -2.28 12.58
C VAL A 67 4.94 -1.63 13.25
N ASN A 68 4.84 -0.34 13.62
CA ASN A 68 5.95 0.34 14.29
C ASN A 68 6.27 -0.26 15.66
N LYS A 69 5.26 -0.67 16.45
CA LYS A 69 5.49 -1.35 17.73
C LYS A 69 6.29 -2.64 17.56
N LEU A 70 5.91 -3.47 16.59
CA LEU A 70 6.53 -4.79 16.38
C LEU A 70 7.86 -4.74 15.62
N THR A 71 8.04 -3.79 14.71
CA THR A 71 9.31 -3.63 13.98
C THR A 71 10.38 -2.95 14.84
N LYS A 72 10.01 -2.04 15.75
CA LYS A 72 10.97 -1.34 16.62
C LYS A 72 11.97 -2.25 17.36
N PRO A 73 11.57 -3.35 18.03
CA PRO A 73 12.51 -4.28 18.66
C PRO A 73 13.39 -5.06 17.66
N LEU A 74 13.03 -5.09 16.37
CA LEU A 74 13.80 -5.73 15.30
C LEU A 74 14.80 -4.76 14.63
N LYS A 75 14.68 -3.45 14.85
CA LYS A 75 15.55 -2.45 14.21
C LYS A 75 16.95 -2.43 14.78
N ASN A 76 17.94 -2.18 13.91
CA ASN A 76 19.36 -2.02 14.26
C ASN A 76 19.96 -3.24 14.98
N LYS A 77 19.49 -4.45 14.65
CA LYS A 77 19.98 -5.68 15.26
C LYS A 77 21.06 -6.33 14.40
N GLU A 78 22.01 -6.97 15.08
CA GLU A 78 23.07 -7.73 14.43
C GLU A 78 22.54 -9.11 14.02
N VAL A 79 22.83 -9.50 12.79
CA VAL A 79 22.54 -10.83 12.27
C VAL A 79 23.76 -11.72 12.49
N LYS A 80 23.60 -12.73 13.33
CA LYS A 80 24.62 -13.73 13.68
C LYS A 80 24.89 -14.68 12.52
N SER A 81 23.84 -15.12 11.84
CA SER A 81 23.94 -16.06 10.72
C SER A 81 22.80 -15.89 9.73
N VAL A 82 23.09 -16.21 8.47
CA VAL A 82 22.13 -16.26 7.36
C VAL A 82 22.22 -17.65 6.73
N GLU A 83 21.09 -18.30 6.55
CA GLU A 83 20.95 -19.57 5.86
C GLU A 83 19.89 -19.43 4.76
N HIS A 84 20.16 -19.97 3.57
CA HIS A 84 19.21 -20.02 2.47
C HIS A 84 18.83 -21.47 2.20
N VAL A 85 17.53 -21.77 2.24
CA VAL A 85 17.00 -23.11 2.06
C VAL A 85 16.05 -23.12 0.88
N ARG A 86 16.33 -24.00 -0.07
CA ARG A 86 15.50 -24.29 -1.24
C ARG A 86 14.88 -25.67 -1.14
N ARG A 87 13.60 -25.80 -1.48
CA ARG A 87 12.86 -27.06 -1.54
C ARG A 87 12.17 -27.20 -2.90
N ASP A 88 12.34 -28.36 -3.54
CA ASP A 88 11.67 -28.66 -4.82
C ASP A 88 10.16 -28.96 -4.67
N HIS A 89 9.70 -29.12 -3.43
CA HIS A 89 8.32 -29.44 -3.06
C HIS A 89 7.80 -28.36 -2.09
N ASN A 90 6.73 -28.68 -1.35
CA ASN A 90 6.14 -27.78 -0.36
C ASN A 90 7.18 -27.28 0.65
N LEU A 91 7.11 -25.98 0.96
CA LEU A 91 7.88 -25.40 2.05
C LEU A 91 7.55 -26.10 3.36
N MET A 92 8.58 -26.51 4.09
CA MET A 92 8.47 -26.83 5.51
C MET A 92 9.68 -26.23 6.22
N ILE A 93 9.44 -25.55 7.33
CA ILE A 93 10.47 -24.96 8.18
C ILE A 93 10.56 -25.83 9.44
N PRO A 94 11.51 -26.79 9.52
CA PRO A 94 11.49 -27.82 10.57
C PRO A 94 11.70 -27.27 11.99
N ASP A 95 12.48 -26.20 12.10
CA ASP A 95 12.84 -25.58 13.38
C ASP A 95 11.81 -24.57 13.88
N LEU A 96 10.70 -24.38 13.15
CA LEU A 96 9.70 -23.38 13.51
C LEU A 96 8.89 -23.84 14.72
N ASN A 97 8.76 -22.95 15.70
CA ASN A 97 7.91 -23.20 16.86
C ASN A 97 6.42 -23.20 16.48
N SER A 98 5.57 -23.72 17.38
CA SER A 98 4.12 -23.66 17.20
C SER A 98 3.50 -22.29 17.52
N ASP A 99 4.34 -21.34 17.96
CA ASP A 99 4.04 -19.97 18.38
C ASP A 99 4.97 -19.02 17.60
N PHE A 100 4.43 -18.37 16.57
CA PHE A 100 5.19 -17.45 15.70
C PHE A 100 4.32 -16.30 15.21
N ILE A 101 4.98 -15.24 14.75
CA ILE A 101 4.35 -14.04 14.22
C ILE A 101 4.66 -13.95 12.72
N LEU A 102 3.69 -13.50 11.93
CA LEU A 102 3.79 -13.44 10.48
C LEU A 102 3.38 -12.05 10.01
N PHE A 103 4.25 -11.43 9.22
CA PHE A 103 3.99 -10.21 8.46
C PHE A 103 3.72 -10.58 7.01
N ASP A 104 2.52 -10.23 6.57
CA ASP A 104 2.02 -10.56 5.23
C ASP A 104 2.09 -9.35 4.32
N PHE A 105 2.78 -9.50 3.19
CA PHE A 105 2.92 -8.47 2.16
C PHE A 105 2.18 -8.89 0.90
N THR A 106 1.54 -7.93 0.22
CA THR A 106 0.83 -8.16 -1.04
C THR A 106 1.76 -8.15 -2.27
N TYR A 107 3.05 -7.89 -2.07
CA TYR A 107 4.05 -7.68 -3.11
C TYR A 107 5.34 -8.44 -2.83
N ASP A 108 6.12 -8.69 -3.87
CA ASP A 108 7.39 -9.42 -3.80
C ASP A 108 8.55 -8.43 -3.66
N LEU A 109 9.16 -8.40 -2.47
CA LEU A 109 10.11 -7.38 -2.04
C LEU A 109 11.53 -7.99 -1.93
N PRO A 110 12.58 -7.35 -2.46
CA PRO A 110 13.94 -7.79 -2.18
C PRO A 110 14.25 -7.73 -0.68
N LEU A 111 14.75 -8.84 -0.14
CA LEU A 111 15.06 -8.95 1.29
C LEU A 111 16.10 -7.92 1.73
N SER A 112 17.11 -7.66 0.90
CA SER A 112 18.10 -6.61 1.13
C SER A 112 17.47 -5.23 1.31
N THR A 113 16.46 -4.89 0.50
CA THR A 113 15.71 -3.63 0.59
C THR A 113 15.00 -3.53 1.94
N TYR A 114 14.27 -4.57 2.37
CA TYR A 114 13.56 -4.52 3.65
C TYR A 114 14.53 -4.40 4.84
N LEU A 115 15.60 -5.21 4.85
CA LEU A 115 16.60 -5.18 5.90
C LEU A 115 17.28 -3.82 5.99
N GLY A 116 17.69 -3.23 4.86
CA GLY A 116 18.37 -1.93 4.84
C GLY A 116 17.44 -0.75 5.13
N GLN A 117 16.30 -0.67 4.44
CA GLN A 117 15.43 0.51 4.43
C GLN A 117 14.42 0.55 5.60
N VAL A 118 13.98 -0.61 6.09
CA VAL A 118 12.95 -0.69 7.15
C VAL A 118 13.56 -1.09 8.49
N LEU A 119 14.38 -2.13 8.52
CA LEU A 119 14.96 -2.65 9.76
C LEU A 119 16.33 -2.05 10.11
N ASN A 120 17.00 -1.39 9.17
CA ASN A 120 18.39 -0.93 9.31
C ASN A 120 19.32 -2.03 9.85
N MET A 121 19.21 -3.22 9.27
CA MET A 121 20.03 -4.39 9.59
C MET A 121 21.02 -4.64 8.46
N ASN A 122 22.28 -4.88 8.80
CA ASN A 122 23.30 -5.29 7.84
C ASN A 122 23.44 -6.82 7.87
N ALA A 123 23.08 -7.48 6.77
CA ALA A 123 23.21 -8.92 6.63
C ALA A 123 23.59 -9.29 5.19
N LYS A 124 24.46 -10.30 5.05
CA LYS A 124 24.79 -10.85 3.74
C LYS A 124 23.75 -11.90 3.35
N VAL A 125 22.69 -11.45 2.70
CA VAL A 125 21.62 -12.31 2.16
C VAL A 125 21.92 -12.70 0.71
N PRO A 126 21.32 -13.78 0.18
CA PRO A 126 21.46 -14.13 -1.23
C PRO A 126 21.02 -12.96 -2.14
N ASN A 127 21.77 -12.73 -3.22
CA ASN A 127 21.43 -11.71 -4.20
C ASN A 127 20.06 -12.01 -4.82
N HIS A 128 19.25 -10.97 -5.02
CA HIS A 128 17.94 -11.05 -5.68
C HIS A 128 16.94 -12.00 -5.01
N PHE A 129 17.13 -12.32 -3.73
CA PHE A 129 16.10 -13.05 -2.97
C PHE A 129 14.95 -12.10 -2.62
N ASN A 130 13.78 -12.38 -3.17
CA ASN A 130 12.56 -11.67 -2.84
C ASN A 130 11.65 -12.50 -1.94
N PHE A 131 10.85 -11.80 -1.15
CA PHE A 131 9.89 -12.40 -0.24
C PHE A 131 8.61 -11.57 -0.22
N ASN A 132 7.50 -12.20 0.14
CA ASN A 132 6.25 -11.50 0.46
C ASN A 132 5.68 -11.90 1.84
N ARG A 133 6.44 -12.69 2.61
CA ARG A 133 6.06 -13.09 3.96
C ARG A 133 7.29 -13.16 4.85
N LEU A 134 7.20 -12.52 6.01
CA LEU A 134 8.25 -12.53 7.02
C LEU A 134 7.70 -13.19 8.29
N VAL A 135 8.27 -14.33 8.67
CA VAL A 135 7.96 -15.00 9.94
C VAL A 135 8.98 -14.58 10.99
N ILE A 136 8.51 -14.25 12.18
CA ILE A 136 9.30 -13.87 13.34
C ILE A 136 9.07 -14.94 14.40
N ASP A 137 10.16 -15.58 14.81
CA ASP A 137 10.21 -16.64 15.81
C ASP A 137 11.45 -16.44 16.70
N HIS A 138 11.79 -17.45 17.51
CA HIS A 138 12.94 -17.49 18.38
C HIS A 138 13.62 -18.86 18.35
N ASP A 139 14.94 -18.89 18.55
CA ASP A 139 15.70 -20.14 18.68
C ASP A 139 15.68 -20.69 20.12
N ALA A 140 16.34 -21.83 20.34
CA ALA A 140 16.44 -22.47 21.66
C ALA A 140 17.19 -21.61 22.70
N ASP A 141 17.99 -20.64 22.25
CA ASP A 141 18.66 -19.67 23.11
C ASP A 141 17.78 -18.42 23.34
N ASP A 142 16.53 -18.41 22.87
CA ASP A 142 15.59 -17.27 22.89
C ASP A 142 16.07 -16.04 22.08
N ASN A 143 16.92 -16.24 21.08
CA ASN A 143 17.26 -15.17 20.15
C ASN A 143 16.22 -15.10 19.03
N ILE A 144 15.87 -13.89 18.60
CA ILE A 144 14.94 -13.67 17.49
C ILE A 144 15.51 -14.27 16.20
N VAL A 145 14.67 -15.04 15.51
CA VAL A 145 14.93 -15.61 14.19
C VAL A 145 13.89 -15.09 13.21
N LEU A 146 14.34 -14.59 12.06
CA LEU A 146 13.48 -14.15 10.97
C LEU A 146 13.53 -15.17 9.83
N TYR A 147 12.39 -15.53 9.27
CA TYR A 147 12.30 -16.32 8.04
C TYR A 147 11.60 -15.50 6.97
N ALA A 148 12.35 -15.08 5.95
CA ALA A 148 11.80 -14.43 4.76
C ALA A 148 11.44 -15.50 3.73
N ILE A 149 10.16 -15.61 3.37
CA ILE A 149 9.61 -16.67 2.52
C ILE A 149 9.27 -16.11 1.13
N SER A 150 9.76 -16.77 0.07
CA SER A 150 9.51 -16.40 -1.32
C SER A 150 8.04 -16.52 -1.70
N LYS A 151 7.58 -15.70 -2.67
CA LYS A 151 6.18 -15.71 -3.13
C LYS A 151 5.72 -17.08 -3.64
N ASP A 152 6.61 -17.83 -4.29
CA ASP A 152 6.35 -19.18 -4.83
C ASP A 152 6.35 -20.29 -3.78
N ARG A 153 6.68 -19.98 -2.52
CA ARG A 153 6.69 -20.93 -1.39
C ARG A 153 7.65 -22.10 -1.58
N HIS A 154 8.76 -21.91 -2.31
CA HIS A 154 9.80 -22.92 -2.48
C HIS A 154 11.10 -22.61 -1.76
N ASP A 155 11.34 -21.33 -1.44
CA ASP A 155 12.59 -20.87 -0.84
C ASP A 155 12.31 -20.03 0.42
N TYR A 156 13.22 -20.12 1.40
CA TYR A 156 13.27 -19.16 2.50
C TYR A 156 14.70 -18.81 2.90
N VAL A 157 14.87 -17.60 3.42
CA VAL A 157 16.10 -17.14 4.06
C VAL A 157 15.86 -17.01 5.56
N LYS A 158 16.63 -17.76 6.35
CA LYS A 158 16.65 -17.72 7.82
C LYS A 158 17.74 -16.76 8.28
N LEU A 159 17.38 -15.77 9.10
CA LEU A 159 18.29 -14.83 9.74
C LEU A 159 18.20 -15.01 11.25
N THR A 160 19.25 -15.55 11.87
CA THR A 160 19.36 -15.63 13.32
C THR A 160 20.04 -14.37 13.84
N THR A 161 19.40 -13.68 14.78
CA THR A 161 19.95 -12.46 15.40
C THR A 161 20.69 -12.77 16.70
N THR A 162 21.37 -11.78 17.27
CA THR A 162 21.91 -11.83 18.63
C THR A 162 20.94 -11.29 19.69
N THR A 163 19.72 -10.93 19.29
CA THR A 163 18.77 -10.17 20.13
C THR A 163 17.79 -11.12 20.82
N LYS A 164 17.62 -10.97 22.15
CA LYS A 164 16.62 -11.71 22.92
C LYS A 164 15.19 -11.32 22.58
N ASN A 165 14.28 -12.28 22.69
CA ASN A 165 12.88 -12.14 22.29
C ASN A 165 12.05 -11.30 23.29
N ASP A 166 12.50 -11.12 24.53
CA ASP A 166 11.76 -10.41 25.61
C ASP A 166 11.10 -9.10 25.16
N HIS A 167 11.86 -8.19 24.55
CA HIS A 167 11.34 -6.89 24.11
C HIS A 167 10.35 -7.00 22.94
N PHE A 168 10.47 -8.06 22.13
CA PHE A 168 9.51 -8.34 21.08
C PHE A 168 8.21 -8.91 21.66
N LEU A 169 8.30 -9.77 22.68
CA LEU A 169 7.13 -10.27 23.42
C LEU A 169 6.35 -9.14 24.12
N ASP A 170 7.04 -8.17 24.71
CA ASP A 170 6.40 -6.97 25.28
C ASP A 170 5.65 -6.17 24.20
N ALA A 171 6.25 -6.00 23.03
CA ALA A 171 5.62 -5.32 21.90
C ALA A 171 4.41 -6.11 21.37
N LEU A 172 4.52 -7.44 21.29
CA LEU A 172 3.44 -8.33 20.91
C LEU A 172 2.26 -8.24 21.88
N ALA A 173 2.53 -8.26 23.19
CA ALA A 173 1.49 -8.11 24.21
C ALA A 173 0.73 -6.77 24.08
N ALA A 174 1.41 -5.71 23.66
CA ALA A 174 0.77 -4.42 23.39
C ALA A 174 -0.12 -4.41 22.15
N VAL A 175 0.22 -5.18 21.11
CA VAL A 175 -0.57 -5.31 19.86
C VAL A 175 -1.68 -6.34 19.99
N LYS A 176 -1.52 -7.35 20.85
CA LYS A 176 -2.50 -8.44 21.06
C LYS A 176 -3.90 -7.95 21.44
N LYS A 177 -4.01 -6.76 22.04
CA LYS A 177 -5.29 -6.11 22.37
C LYS A 177 -6.12 -5.75 21.14
N ASP A 178 -5.47 -5.57 19.99
CA ASP A 178 -6.09 -5.25 18.71
C ASP A 178 -6.25 -6.49 17.82
N MET A 179 -5.83 -7.67 18.30
CA MET A 179 -5.95 -8.93 17.57
C MET A 179 -7.34 -9.55 17.75
N GLN A 180 -7.82 -10.19 16.70
CA GLN A 180 -9.08 -10.91 16.66
C GLN A 180 -8.86 -12.32 16.10
N PRO A 181 -9.80 -13.27 16.28
CA PRO A 181 -9.69 -14.60 15.68
C PRO A 181 -9.61 -14.52 14.15
N TYR A 182 -8.63 -15.22 13.59
CA TYR A 182 -8.46 -15.43 12.16
C TYR A 182 -8.74 -16.89 11.83
N THR A 183 -9.08 -17.15 10.58
CA THR A 183 -9.12 -18.50 10.02
C THR A 183 -8.05 -18.61 8.96
N ASP A 184 -7.35 -19.72 9.00
CA ASP A 184 -6.37 -20.17 8.03
C ASP A 184 -7.04 -21.06 6.98
N ILE A 185 -6.64 -20.88 5.72
CA ILE A 185 -7.23 -21.55 4.56
C ILE A 185 -6.10 -22.14 3.72
N ILE A 186 -6.25 -23.41 3.38
CA ILE A 186 -5.47 -24.09 2.36
C ILE A 186 -6.22 -23.92 1.03
N THR A 187 -5.63 -23.22 0.08
CA THR A 187 -6.21 -23.00 -1.27
C THR A 187 -5.62 -23.96 -2.29
N ASN A 188 -4.34 -24.31 -2.16
CA ASN A 188 -3.61 -25.18 -3.07
C ASN A 188 -2.43 -25.88 -2.37
N LYS A 189 -1.64 -26.65 -3.13
CA LYS A 189 -0.48 -27.41 -2.64
C LYS A 189 0.61 -26.54 -1.97
N ASP A 190 0.76 -25.29 -2.38
CA ASP A 190 1.78 -24.36 -1.90
C ASP A 190 1.33 -23.64 -0.61
N THR A 191 0.09 -23.88 -0.19
CA THR A 191 -0.53 -23.37 1.05
C THR A 191 -0.78 -24.47 2.07
N ILE A 192 -0.07 -25.60 2.02
CA ILE A 192 -0.29 -26.72 2.96
C ILE A 192 0.37 -26.46 4.32
N ASP A 193 1.52 -25.80 4.34
CA ASP A 193 2.26 -25.51 5.56
C ASP A 193 1.67 -24.30 6.30
N ARG A 194 1.70 -24.32 7.63
CA ARG A 194 1.13 -23.26 8.48
C ARG A 194 1.71 -21.88 8.19
N THR A 195 2.97 -21.79 7.76
CA THR A 195 3.57 -20.51 7.37
C THR A 195 3.12 -20.03 6.00
N THR A 196 2.38 -20.84 5.24
CA THR A 196 1.99 -20.60 3.85
C THR A 196 0.47 -20.48 3.66
N HIS A 197 -0.32 -20.73 4.71
CA HIS A 197 -1.78 -20.58 4.70
C HIS A 197 -2.22 -19.17 4.31
N VAL A 198 -3.44 -19.07 3.78
CA VAL A 198 -4.15 -17.80 3.59
C VAL A 198 -4.90 -17.47 4.86
N PHE A 199 -4.61 -16.32 5.47
CA PHE A 199 -5.20 -15.88 6.72
C PHE A 199 -6.15 -14.71 6.50
N ALA A 200 -7.31 -14.71 7.15
CA ALA A 200 -8.18 -13.55 7.23
C ALA A 200 -9.10 -13.60 8.48
N PRO A 201 -9.69 -12.46 8.91
CA PRO A 201 -10.59 -12.42 10.07
C PRO A 201 -11.76 -13.41 9.94
N SER A 202 -11.97 -14.27 10.95
CA SER A 202 -13.01 -15.32 10.86
C SER A 202 -14.43 -14.75 10.77
N LYS A 203 -14.68 -13.67 11.52
CA LYS A 203 -16.01 -13.08 11.71
C LYS A 203 -15.91 -11.54 11.82
N PRO A 204 -15.73 -10.82 10.71
CA PRO A 204 -15.66 -9.37 10.71
C PRO A 204 -17.02 -8.73 11.02
N GLU A 205 -17.11 -8.12 12.20
CA GLU A 205 -18.29 -7.41 12.67
C GLU A 205 -17.91 -5.98 13.09
N LYS A 206 -18.90 -5.08 13.12
CA LYS A 206 -18.71 -3.69 13.57
C LYS A 206 -17.72 -2.88 12.73
N LEU A 207 -17.67 -3.15 11.42
CA LEU A 207 -16.91 -2.33 10.48
C LEU A 207 -17.72 -1.07 10.17
N LYS A 208 -17.12 0.11 10.35
CA LYS A 208 -17.76 1.39 10.01
C LYS A 208 -17.76 1.60 8.50
N THR A 209 -18.75 2.32 7.98
CA THR A 209 -18.64 2.97 6.67
C THR A 209 -18.14 4.41 6.84
N TYR A 210 -17.62 4.98 5.76
CA TYR A 210 -17.12 6.36 5.78
C TYR A 210 -17.61 7.11 4.55
N ARG A 211 -17.72 8.43 4.67
CA ARG A 211 -17.85 9.34 3.53
C ARG A 211 -16.56 10.14 3.44
N MET A 212 -15.96 10.16 2.26
CA MET A 212 -14.76 10.94 1.98
C MET A 212 -15.13 12.06 1.02
N VAL A 213 -14.76 13.28 1.38
CA VAL A 213 -14.90 14.47 0.54
C VAL A 213 -13.54 14.82 -0.01
N PHE A 214 -13.51 15.16 -1.29
CA PHE A 214 -12.29 15.45 -2.02
C PHE A 214 -12.24 16.88 -2.52
N ASN A 215 -11.03 17.40 -2.55
CA ASN A 215 -10.66 18.57 -3.35
C ASN A 215 -9.75 18.12 -4.49
N THR A 216 -9.82 18.80 -5.62
CA THR A 216 -8.97 18.50 -6.78
C THR A 216 -7.66 19.28 -6.71
N ILE A 217 -6.54 18.59 -6.88
CA ILE A 217 -5.22 19.19 -7.10
C ILE A 217 -5.22 19.84 -8.47
N SER A 218 -4.77 21.10 -8.55
CA SER A 218 -4.64 21.81 -9.84
C SER A 218 -3.68 21.06 -10.78
N VAL A 219 -4.10 20.88 -12.03
CA VAL A 219 -3.29 20.27 -13.09
C VAL A 219 -2.06 21.11 -13.37
N GLU A 220 -2.18 22.44 -13.32
CA GLU A 220 -1.08 23.39 -13.48
C GLU A 220 -0.04 23.20 -12.38
N LYS A 221 -0.47 22.96 -11.14
CA LYS A 221 0.44 22.66 -10.03
C LYS A 221 1.17 21.34 -10.27
N MET A 222 0.48 20.31 -10.73
CA MET A 222 1.11 19.03 -11.06
C MET A 222 2.12 19.17 -12.21
N ASN A 223 1.74 19.91 -13.26
CA ASN A 223 2.62 20.18 -14.39
C ASN A 223 3.87 20.96 -13.96
N ALA A 224 3.72 21.97 -13.10
CA ALA A 224 4.84 22.74 -12.59
C ALA A 224 5.83 21.85 -11.80
N ILE A 225 5.38 20.76 -11.18
CA ILE A 225 6.25 19.82 -10.46
C ILE A 225 6.99 18.88 -11.40
N LEU A 226 6.30 18.39 -12.45
CA LEU A 226 6.81 17.29 -13.29
C LEU A 226 7.50 17.74 -14.57
N PHE A 227 7.18 18.92 -15.06
CA PHE A 227 7.82 19.48 -16.24
C PHE A 227 8.90 20.48 -15.83
N ASP A 228 10.01 20.46 -16.56
CA ASP A 228 11.13 21.37 -16.41
C ASP A 228 10.87 22.77 -17.00
N ASP A 229 9.97 22.85 -17.98
CA ASP A 229 9.55 24.07 -18.67
C ASP A 229 8.04 24.06 -18.94
N SER A 230 7.52 25.20 -19.38
CA SER A 230 6.15 25.40 -19.83
C SER A 230 5.70 24.35 -20.84
N THR A 231 4.42 23.97 -20.73
CA THR A 231 3.79 22.95 -21.57
C THR A 231 2.90 23.57 -22.63
N ILE A 232 2.83 22.91 -23.77
CA ILE A 232 1.82 23.14 -24.80
C ILE A 232 0.57 22.37 -24.38
N VAL A 233 -0.59 23.03 -24.43
CA VAL A 233 -1.88 22.45 -24.01
C VAL A 233 -2.73 22.13 -25.23
N ARG A 234 -3.30 20.91 -25.27
CA ARG A 234 -4.25 20.47 -26.28
C ARG A 234 -5.42 19.75 -25.61
N SER A 235 -6.60 20.36 -25.67
CA SER A 235 -7.82 19.73 -25.15
C SER A 235 -8.61 19.05 -26.26
N SER A 236 -9.07 17.82 -25.99
CA SER A 236 -9.96 17.10 -26.87
C SER A 236 -11.43 17.34 -26.49
N LYS A 237 -12.36 17.00 -27.38
CA LYS A 237 -13.80 16.99 -27.06
C LYS A 237 -14.20 15.87 -26.09
N SER A 238 -13.32 14.92 -25.79
CA SER A 238 -13.61 13.77 -24.93
C SER A 238 -13.36 14.04 -23.44
N GLY A 239 -13.02 15.27 -23.06
CA GLY A 239 -12.67 15.62 -21.68
C GLY A 239 -11.21 15.36 -21.30
N VAL A 240 -10.41 14.84 -22.24
CA VAL A 240 -8.98 14.60 -22.03
C VAL A 240 -8.19 15.82 -22.51
N THR A 241 -7.34 16.35 -21.65
CA THR A 241 -6.38 17.41 -21.99
C THR A 241 -4.96 16.87 -21.93
N THR A 242 -4.22 17.06 -23.01
CA THR A 242 -2.81 16.70 -23.13
C THR A 242 -1.94 17.94 -22.93
N TYR A 243 -0.90 17.79 -22.11
CA TYR A 243 0.15 18.75 -21.85
C TYR A 243 1.46 18.14 -22.31
N ASN A 244 2.26 18.84 -23.10
CA ASN A 244 3.54 18.29 -23.53
C ASN A 244 4.58 19.38 -23.76
N ASN A 245 5.85 19.02 -23.60
CA ASN A 245 6.99 19.82 -24.01
C ASN A 245 8.07 18.87 -24.58
N ASN A 246 9.34 19.27 -24.59
CA ASN A 246 10.43 18.44 -25.09
C ASN A 246 10.85 17.31 -24.14
N THR A 247 10.50 17.40 -22.85
CA THR A 247 10.93 16.43 -21.82
C THR A 247 9.85 15.45 -21.42
N GLY A 248 8.57 15.78 -21.62
CA GLY A 248 7.48 14.91 -21.17
C GLY A 248 6.16 15.12 -21.91
N VAL A 249 5.23 14.22 -21.61
CA VAL A 249 3.82 14.32 -21.97
C VAL A 249 2.97 13.93 -20.76
N ALA A 250 1.93 14.70 -20.49
CA ALA A 250 0.93 14.38 -19.48
C ALA A 250 -0.47 14.43 -20.07
N ASN A 251 -1.33 13.51 -19.66
CA ASN A 251 -2.75 13.52 -19.97
C ASN A 251 -3.53 13.66 -18.67
N TYR A 252 -4.51 14.55 -18.66
CA TYR A 252 -5.48 14.69 -17.60
C TYR A 252 -6.89 14.39 -18.13
N ASN A 253 -7.62 13.53 -17.44
CA ASN A 253 -9.00 13.14 -17.76
C ASN A 253 -9.95 13.74 -16.72
N ASP A 254 -10.79 14.67 -17.16
CA ASP A 254 -11.77 15.36 -16.30
C ASP A 254 -12.81 14.42 -15.68
N LYS A 255 -13.18 13.35 -16.38
CA LYS A 255 -14.25 12.44 -15.97
C LYS A 255 -13.90 11.64 -14.70
N ASN A 256 -12.64 11.23 -14.56
CA ASN A 256 -12.19 10.40 -13.44
C ASN A 256 -11.00 11.02 -12.68
N GLU A 257 -10.71 12.29 -12.95
CA GLU A 257 -9.69 13.08 -12.26
C GLU A 257 -8.30 12.44 -12.31
N LYS A 258 -8.01 11.67 -13.36
CA LYS A 258 -6.75 10.95 -13.53
C LYS A 258 -5.74 11.80 -14.27
N TYR A 259 -4.53 11.79 -13.74
CA TYR A 259 -3.35 12.40 -14.32
C TYR A 259 -2.31 11.33 -14.62
N HIS A 260 -1.80 11.33 -15.84
CA HIS A 260 -0.80 10.38 -16.33
C HIS A 260 0.32 11.13 -17.03
N TYR A 261 1.51 11.12 -16.45
CA TYR A 261 2.73 11.69 -17.01
C TYR A 261 3.69 10.60 -17.51
N LYS A 262 4.33 10.86 -18.63
CA LYS A 262 5.45 10.10 -19.17
C LYS A 262 6.63 11.04 -19.42
N ASN A 263 7.79 10.65 -18.93
CA ASN A 263 9.06 11.30 -19.23
C ASN A 263 9.60 10.77 -20.56
N LEU A 264 9.73 11.64 -21.55
CA LEU A 264 10.23 11.30 -22.89
C LEU A 264 11.76 11.22 -22.95
N SER A 265 12.44 11.60 -21.87
CA SER A 265 13.91 11.53 -21.76
C SER A 265 14.40 10.20 -21.21
N GLU A 266 13.50 9.36 -20.69
CA GLU A 266 13.78 8.01 -20.24
C GLU A 266 13.40 7.00 -21.32
N ASP A 267 14.15 5.91 -21.43
CA ASP A 267 13.74 4.79 -22.27
C ASP A 267 12.53 4.09 -21.64
N GLU A 268 11.62 3.59 -22.50
CA GLU A 268 10.49 2.76 -22.07
C GLU A 268 10.96 1.44 -21.44
N ALA A 269 12.24 1.08 -21.63
CA ALA A 269 12.87 -0.03 -20.93
C ALA A 269 12.94 0.29 -19.43
N SER A 270 12.08 -0.39 -18.68
CA SER A 270 12.03 -0.24 -17.24
C SER A 270 13.12 -1.02 -16.51
N SER A 271 13.50 -0.51 -15.34
CA SER A 271 14.49 -1.15 -14.48
C SER A 271 13.89 -2.32 -13.71
N SER A 272 14.48 -3.50 -13.85
CA SER A 272 14.19 -4.68 -13.03
C SER A 272 14.95 -4.70 -11.69
N LYS A 273 15.78 -3.68 -11.41
CA LYS A 273 16.56 -3.58 -10.17
C LYS A 273 15.71 -3.01 -9.03
N MET A 274 14.89 -3.85 -8.41
CA MET A 274 13.94 -3.42 -7.38
C MET A 274 14.61 -2.80 -6.15
N GLU A 275 15.87 -3.13 -5.88
CA GLU A 275 16.69 -2.52 -4.81
C GLU A 275 16.97 -1.03 -5.02
N GLU A 276 17.00 -0.58 -6.28
CA GLU A 276 17.16 0.83 -6.67
C GLU A 276 15.78 1.46 -6.95
N THR A 277 14.91 0.73 -7.65
CA THR A 277 13.58 1.21 -8.07
C THR A 277 12.70 1.60 -6.87
N ILE A 278 12.59 0.75 -5.85
CA ILE A 278 11.71 1.01 -4.68
C ILE A 278 12.09 2.30 -3.92
N PRO A 279 13.35 2.52 -3.51
CA PRO A 279 13.74 3.79 -2.90
C PRO A 279 13.63 4.97 -3.86
N GLY A 280 13.99 4.80 -5.14
CA GLY A 280 13.87 5.86 -6.14
C GLY A 280 12.44 6.36 -6.31
N THR A 281 11.48 5.45 -6.47
CA THR A 281 10.06 5.80 -6.62
C THR A 281 9.49 6.43 -5.35
N PHE A 282 9.88 5.93 -4.18
CA PHE A 282 9.50 6.51 -2.91
C PHE A 282 10.00 7.95 -2.79
N ASP A 283 11.29 8.19 -3.03
CA ASP A 283 11.90 9.51 -2.95
C ASP A 283 11.30 10.47 -3.98
N PHE A 284 11.02 10.00 -5.19
CA PHE A 284 10.35 10.80 -6.21
C PHE A 284 8.97 11.27 -5.75
N ILE A 285 8.11 10.35 -5.28
CA ILE A 285 6.76 10.67 -4.83
C ILE A 285 6.83 11.57 -3.59
N ASN A 286 7.65 11.22 -2.60
CA ASN A 286 7.75 11.94 -1.34
C ASN A 286 8.40 13.32 -1.52
N GLY A 287 9.33 13.46 -2.45
CA GLY A 287 10.10 14.69 -2.70
C GLY A 287 9.26 15.88 -3.16
N HIS A 288 8.09 15.63 -3.75
CA HIS A 288 7.14 16.69 -4.09
C HIS A 288 5.86 16.68 -3.22
N GLY A 289 5.87 15.93 -2.12
CA GLY A 289 4.69 15.76 -1.26
C GLY A 289 3.58 14.94 -1.92
N GLY A 290 3.94 14.04 -2.84
CA GLY A 290 3.01 13.24 -3.64
C GLY A 290 2.13 12.28 -2.84
N PHE A 291 2.55 11.88 -1.64
CA PHE A 291 1.71 11.10 -0.73
C PHE A 291 0.63 11.93 -0.01
N LEU A 292 0.63 13.27 -0.17
CA LEU A 292 -0.39 14.19 0.34
C LEU A 292 -0.58 14.16 1.88
N ASN A 293 0.39 13.62 2.63
CA ASN A 293 0.25 13.30 4.06
C ASN A 293 -0.90 12.31 4.35
N GLU A 294 -1.29 11.51 3.38
CA GLU A 294 -2.25 10.41 3.49
C GLU A 294 -1.51 9.07 3.66
N ASP A 295 -2.23 8.03 4.09
CA ASP A 295 -1.67 6.69 4.29
C ASP A 295 -1.58 5.94 2.96
N PHE A 296 -0.50 6.18 2.20
CA PHE A 296 -0.16 5.42 0.99
C PHE A 296 0.96 4.42 1.28
N ARG A 297 0.77 3.19 0.82
CA ARG A 297 1.69 2.07 1.07
C ARG A 297 1.93 1.31 -0.21
N LEU A 298 3.14 0.78 -0.38
CA LEU A 298 3.44 -0.15 -1.46
C LEU A 298 2.46 -1.34 -1.37
N PHE A 299 1.86 -1.72 -2.48
CA PHE A 299 0.80 -2.72 -2.51
C PHE A 299 0.97 -3.72 -3.65
N SER A 300 1.57 -3.33 -4.76
CA SER A 300 2.03 -4.27 -5.79
C SER A 300 3.38 -3.85 -6.35
N THR A 301 4.15 -4.85 -6.78
CA THR A 301 5.40 -4.70 -7.52
C THR A 301 5.36 -5.64 -8.72
N ASN A 302 5.76 -5.15 -9.89
CA ASN A 302 6.10 -5.98 -11.02
C ASN A 302 7.62 -5.97 -11.17
N ASN A 303 8.28 -7.00 -10.65
CA ASN A 303 9.75 -7.06 -10.61
C ASN A 303 10.37 -7.22 -12.01
N GLN A 304 9.59 -7.54 -13.04
CA GLN A 304 10.04 -7.59 -14.43
C GLN A 304 9.97 -6.21 -15.09
N SER A 305 8.84 -5.52 -14.93
CA SER A 305 8.60 -4.21 -15.56
C SER A 305 8.95 -3.02 -14.67
N GLY A 306 9.40 -3.22 -13.44
CA GLY A 306 9.68 -2.14 -12.49
C GLY A 306 8.51 -1.20 -12.20
N GLU A 307 7.28 -1.68 -12.41
CA GLU A 307 6.06 -0.96 -12.06
C GLU A 307 5.70 -1.19 -10.60
N LEU A 308 5.45 -0.11 -9.87
CA LEU A 308 5.08 -0.11 -8.47
C LEU A 308 3.74 0.57 -8.29
N THR A 309 2.86 -0.05 -7.49
CA THR A 309 1.59 0.57 -7.09
C THR A 309 1.62 0.86 -5.60
N TYR A 310 1.46 2.14 -5.26
CA TYR A 310 1.16 2.58 -3.90
C TYR A 310 -0.35 2.73 -3.76
N GLN A 311 -0.95 1.97 -2.85
CA GLN A 311 -2.38 1.97 -2.58
C GLN A 311 -2.68 2.88 -1.39
N ARG A 312 -3.79 3.64 -1.46
CA ARG A 312 -4.33 4.38 -0.32
C ARG A 312 -4.97 3.42 0.68
N PHE A 313 -4.66 3.63 1.95
CA PHE A 313 -5.23 2.92 3.09
C PHE A 313 -6.11 3.86 3.93
N LEU A 314 -7.18 3.31 4.48
CA LEU A 314 -8.04 3.97 5.47
C LEU A 314 -8.03 3.14 6.75
N ASN A 315 -7.54 3.73 7.84
CA ASN A 315 -7.46 3.08 9.15
C ASN A 315 -6.78 1.70 9.11
N GLY A 316 -5.78 1.52 8.23
CA GLY A 316 -5.06 0.27 8.05
C GLY A 316 -5.68 -0.74 7.07
N TYR A 317 -6.81 -0.42 6.43
CA TYR A 317 -7.39 -1.23 5.36
C TYR A 317 -7.08 -0.63 3.98
N PRO A 318 -6.72 -1.43 2.97
CA PRO A 318 -6.60 -0.93 1.61
C PRO A 318 -7.96 -0.44 1.09
N THR A 319 -7.94 0.65 0.33
CA THR A 319 -9.12 1.21 -0.33
C THR A 319 -9.04 0.94 -1.83
N PHE A 320 -10.15 0.60 -2.47
CA PHE A 320 -10.19 0.20 -3.87
C PHE A 320 -11.30 0.94 -4.60
N ASN A 321 -11.14 1.15 -5.91
CA ASN A 321 -12.22 1.56 -6.80
C ASN A 321 -11.91 1.11 -8.23
N LYS A 322 -12.94 0.99 -9.06
CA LYS A 322 -12.81 0.47 -10.43
C LYS A 322 -11.89 1.31 -11.32
N GLU A 323 -11.84 2.62 -11.09
CA GLU A 323 -10.98 3.55 -11.85
C GLU A 323 -9.53 3.60 -11.30
N GLY A 324 -9.25 2.92 -10.18
CA GLY A 324 -7.94 2.93 -9.51
C GLY A 324 -7.54 4.31 -8.95
N SER A 325 -8.48 5.22 -8.68
CA SER A 325 -8.23 6.56 -8.14
C SER A 325 -7.52 6.56 -6.79
N ASN A 326 -7.59 5.44 -6.07
CA ASN A 326 -6.88 5.22 -4.81
C ASN A 326 -5.42 4.77 -4.98
N GLN A 327 -4.90 4.73 -6.20
CA GLN A 327 -3.55 4.27 -6.51
C GLN A 327 -2.67 5.39 -7.05
N ILE A 328 -1.39 5.33 -6.66
CA ILE A 328 -0.29 6.00 -7.34
C ILE A 328 0.53 4.90 -8.00
N GLN A 329 0.58 4.89 -9.32
CA GLN A 329 1.38 3.94 -10.10
C GLN A 329 2.60 4.66 -10.65
N VAL A 330 3.75 4.00 -10.60
CA VAL A 330 5.01 4.56 -11.05
C VAL A 330 5.89 3.48 -11.67
N THR A 331 6.51 3.79 -12.80
CA THR A 331 7.50 2.93 -13.45
C THR A 331 8.82 3.66 -13.49
N TRP A 332 9.88 2.98 -13.07
CA TRP A 332 11.24 3.52 -13.08
C TRP A 332 11.97 3.06 -14.34
N GLY A 333 12.52 4.03 -15.08
CA GLY A 333 13.38 3.82 -16.24
C GLY A 333 14.84 3.57 -15.83
N GLU A 334 15.78 3.96 -16.67
CA GLU A 334 17.21 3.78 -16.42
C GLU A 334 17.73 4.74 -15.35
N LYS A 335 17.30 6.02 -15.39
CA LYS A 335 17.85 7.09 -14.55
C LYS A 335 16.82 7.74 -13.63
N GLY A 336 15.53 7.51 -13.86
CA GLY A 336 14.48 8.14 -13.07
C GLY A 336 13.09 7.59 -13.37
N VAL A 337 12.07 8.35 -12.99
CA VAL A 337 10.68 8.01 -13.32
C VAL A 337 10.46 8.15 -14.83
N PHE A 338 9.99 7.06 -15.44
CA PHE A 338 9.53 7.00 -16.81
C PHE A 338 8.02 7.27 -16.90
N ASP A 339 7.21 6.62 -16.06
CA ASP A 339 5.75 6.72 -16.08
C ASP A 339 5.23 7.00 -14.67
N TYR A 340 4.28 7.93 -14.55
CA TYR A 340 3.66 8.31 -13.28
C TYR A 340 2.17 8.57 -13.45
N ARG A 341 1.33 7.83 -12.69
CA ARG A 341 -0.13 7.92 -12.76
C ARG A 341 -0.73 8.07 -11.37
N ARG A 342 -1.69 8.98 -11.25
CA ARG A 342 -2.45 9.18 -10.01
C ARG A 342 -3.80 9.80 -10.27
N SER A 343 -4.69 9.73 -9.29
CA SER A 343 -5.78 10.71 -9.23
C SER A 343 -5.28 12.04 -8.67
N LEU A 344 -5.88 13.14 -9.14
CA LEU A 344 -5.72 14.48 -8.58
C LEU A 344 -6.69 14.74 -7.41
N LEU A 345 -7.45 13.73 -6.97
CA LEU A 345 -8.29 13.83 -5.78
C LEU A 345 -7.46 13.73 -4.50
N ARG A 346 -7.51 14.80 -3.70
CA ARG A 346 -6.95 14.86 -2.35
C ARG A 346 -8.07 14.82 -1.33
N THR A 347 -7.93 14.02 -0.29
CA THR A 347 -8.90 13.97 0.80
C THR A 347 -8.92 15.30 1.55
N ASP A 348 -10.11 15.88 1.69
CA ASP A 348 -10.33 17.08 2.50
C ASP A 348 -10.83 16.69 3.89
N VAL A 349 -11.88 15.87 3.93
CA VAL A 349 -12.45 15.34 5.18
C VAL A 349 -12.91 13.90 5.03
N VAL A 350 -12.74 13.13 6.09
CA VAL A 350 -13.31 11.78 6.25
C VAL A 350 -14.33 11.83 7.39
N LEU A 351 -15.57 11.49 7.08
CA LEU A 351 -16.68 11.42 8.03
C LEU A 351 -17.01 9.95 8.26
N ASN A 352 -17.07 9.50 9.51
CA ASN A 352 -17.52 8.15 9.82
C ASN A 352 -19.04 8.09 9.95
N SER A 353 -19.64 7.00 9.47
CA SER A 353 -21.01 6.67 9.81
C SER A 353 -21.08 6.14 11.26
N GLU A 354 -22.26 6.29 11.87
CA GLU A 354 -22.62 5.58 13.11
C GLU A 354 -23.07 4.14 12.84
N ASP A 355 -23.40 3.83 11.58
CA ASP A 355 -23.82 2.50 11.17
C ASP A 355 -22.63 1.54 11.08
N ASN A 356 -22.84 0.37 11.66
CA ASN A 356 -21.91 -0.73 11.61
C ASN A 356 -22.35 -1.76 10.57
N LYS A 357 -21.41 -2.23 9.75
CA LYS A 357 -21.61 -3.36 8.85
C LYS A 357 -20.88 -4.60 9.36
N SER A 358 -21.48 -5.74 9.09
CA SER A 358 -20.86 -7.05 9.24
C SER A 358 -20.72 -7.67 7.87
N LEU A 359 -19.59 -8.33 7.61
CA LEU A 359 -19.40 -9.11 6.39
C LEU A 359 -19.72 -10.58 6.66
N PRO A 360 -19.98 -11.38 5.62
CA PRO A 360 -20.09 -12.82 5.77
C PRO A 360 -18.88 -13.41 6.50
N LYS A 361 -19.10 -14.49 7.25
CA LYS A 361 -18.00 -15.24 7.88
C LYS A 361 -17.04 -15.72 6.82
N LEU A 362 -15.75 -15.74 7.13
CA LEU A 362 -14.72 -16.15 6.18
C LEU A 362 -14.96 -17.58 5.67
N GLU A 363 -15.41 -18.50 6.52
CA GLU A 363 -15.73 -19.87 6.12
C GLU A 363 -16.87 -19.94 5.08
N SER A 364 -17.83 -19.01 5.15
CA SER A 364 -18.88 -18.90 4.13
C SER A 364 -18.33 -18.36 2.82
N VAL A 365 -17.44 -17.34 2.87
CA VAL A 365 -16.74 -16.81 1.68
C VAL A 365 -15.94 -17.92 1.01
N ARG A 366 -15.09 -18.62 1.79
CA ARG A 366 -14.27 -19.76 1.35
C ARG A 366 -15.12 -20.84 0.69
N SER A 367 -16.19 -21.28 1.37
CA SER A 367 -17.08 -22.32 0.87
C SER A 367 -17.79 -21.91 -0.42
N SER A 368 -18.27 -20.67 -0.52
CA SER A 368 -18.92 -20.18 -1.73
C SER A 368 -17.97 -20.08 -2.92
N LEU A 369 -16.73 -19.62 -2.70
CA LEU A 369 -15.70 -19.58 -3.74
C LEU A 369 -15.30 -20.99 -4.20
N ALA A 370 -15.10 -21.93 -3.27
CA ALA A 370 -14.70 -23.30 -3.58
C ALA A 370 -15.80 -24.12 -4.28
N ASN A 371 -17.07 -23.79 -4.06
CA ASN A 371 -18.20 -24.46 -4.70
C ASN A 371 -18.64 -23.79 -6.02
N ASN A 372 -18.03 -22.68 -6.41
CA ASN A 372 -18.31 -22.03 -7.68
C ASN A 372 -17.50 -22.68 -8.80
N SER A 373 -18.17 -23.31 -9.76
CA SER A 373 -17.53 -24.00 -10.90
C SER A 373 -16.74 -23.06 -11.82
N ASP A 374 -17.02 -21.76 -11.81
CA ASP A 374 -16.37 -20.77 -12.64
C ASP A 374 -15.06 -20.23 -12.00
N ILE A 375 -14.80 -20.56 -10.74
CA ILE A 375 -13.63 -20.10 -9.98
C ILE A 375 -12.72 -21.29 -9.70
N ASN A 376 -11.47 -21.21 -10.16
CA ASN A 376 -10.45 -22.15 -9.70
C ASN A 376 -9.94 -21.71 -8.32
N PHE A 377 -10.48 -22.30 -7.25
CA PHE A 377 -10.10 -21.95 -5.88
C PHE A 377 -8.60 -22.02 -5.60
N GLU A 378 -7.85 -22.86 -6.32
CA GLU A 378 -6.39 -22.96 -6.19
C GLU A 378 -5.65 -21.68 -6.59
N LYS A 379 -6.27 -20.80 -7.39
CA LYS A 379 -5.72 -19.50 -7.80
C LYS A 379 -5.92 -18.39 -6.77
N VAL A 380 -6.64 -18.65 -5.68
CA VAL A 380 -6.79 -17.70 -4.57
C VAL A 380 -5.50 -17.68 -3.76
N THR A 381 -4.84 -16.52 -3.71
CA THR A 381 -3.56 -16.35 -3.00
C THR A 381 -3.68 -15.54 -1.72
N ASN A 382 -4.70 -14.67 -1.62
CA ASN A 382 -5.01 -13.92 -0.42
C ASN A 382 -6.50 -13.58 -0.31
N ILE A 383 -6.96 -13.33 0.92
CA ILE A 383 -8.27 -12.78 1.22
C ILE A 383 -8.06 -11.68 2.25
N ALA A 384 -8.64 -10.50 2.04
CA ALA A 384 -8.49 -9.38 2.94
C ALA A 384 -9.78 -8.55 3.00
N ILE A 385 -9.93 -7.78 4.06
CA ILE A 385 -10.97 -6.74 4.11
C ILE A 385 -10.39 -5.48 3.48
N GLY A 386 -11.16 -4.85 2.60
CA GLY A 386 -10.84 -3.57 2.00
C GLY A 386 -12.06 -2.67 1.97
N TYR A 387 -11.85 -1.40 1.67
CA TYR A 387 -12.93 -0.44 1.47
C TYR A 387 -13.14 -0.17 -0.02
N GLU A 388 -14.30 -0.56 -0.52
CA GLU A 388 -14.75 -0.15 -1.84
C GLU A 388 -15.18 1.31 -1.78
N MET A 389 -14.49 2.16 -2.54
CA MET A 389 -14.85 3.56 -2.73
C MET A 389 -15.83 3.66 -3.90
N GLN A 390 -17.08 3.95 -3.57
CA GLN A 390 -18.18 4.09 -4.50
C GLN A 390 -18.43 5.57 -4.71
N ASP A 391 -18.14 6.05 -5.93
CA ASP A 391 -18.36 7.44 -6.30
C ASP A 391 -19.85 7.68 -6.51
N ASN A 392 -20.39 8.74 -5.91
CA ASN A 392 -21.75 9.17 -6.22
C ASN A 392 -21.75 9.75 -7.63
N SER A 393 -22.25 8.98 -8.60
CA SER A 393 -22.34 9.41 -10.00
C SER A 393 -23.34 10.54 -10.23
N ASP A 394 -24.09 10.97 -9.21
CA ASP A 394 -25.10 12.00 -9.36
C ASP A 394 -24.49 13.41 -9.37
N HIS A 395 -23.87 13.74 -10.50
CA HIS A 395 -23.33 15.07 -10.80
C HIS A 395 -24.43 16.15 -10.84
N ASN A 396 -25.71 15.79 -10.67
CA ASN A 396 -26.83 16.73 -10.52
C ASN A 396 -26.93 17.33 -9.11
N HIS A 397 -26.21 16.79 -8.13
CA HIS A 397 -26.15 17.44 -6.82
C HIS A 397 -25.32 18.72 -6.94
N ILE A 398 -25.86 19.82 -6.42
CA ILE A 398 -25.24 21.15 -6.26
C ILE A 398 -23.95 21.09 -5.40
N GLU A 399 -23.51 19.89 -4.99
CA GLU A 399 -22.28 19.65 -4.27
C GLU A 399 -21.09 19.98 -5.19
N VAL A 400 -20.49 21.15 -4.96
CA VAL A 400 -19.27 21.63 -5.65
C VAL A 400 -18.08 20.69 -5.41
N GLN A 401 -18.17 19.77 -4.45
CA GLN A 401 -17.10 18.86 -4.04
C GLN A 401 -17.47 17.40 -4.27
N ILE A 402 -16.52 16.66 -4.85
CA ILE A 402 -16.63 15.23 -5.12
C ILE A 402 -16.66 14.49 -3.78
N ASN A 403 -17.60 13.57 -3.62
CA ASN A 403 -17.66 12.70 -2.46
C ASN A 403 -17.89 11.25 -2.86
N SER A 404 -17.31 10.35 -2.06
CA SER A 404 -17.44 8.91 -2.25
C SER A 404 -17.79 8.25 -0.93
N GLU A 405 -18.63 7.23 -1.00
CA GLU A 405 -18.89 6.34 0.12
C GLU A 405 -17.84 5.22 0.14
N LEU A 406 -17.26 4.95 1.30
CA LEU A 406 -16.33 3.85 1.52
C LEU A 406 -17.04 2.77 2.32
N VAL A 407 -17.31 1.66 1.64
CA VAL A 407 -18.03 0.51 2.17
C VAL A 407 -17.07 -0.66 2.37
N PRO A 408 -17.01 -1.29 3.56
CA PRO A 408 -16.15 -2.43 3.76
C PRO A 408 -16.65 -3.62 2.92
N ARG A 409 -15.72 -4.35 2.29
CA ARG A 409 -15.98 -5.56 1.50
C ARG A 409 -14.87 -6.57 1.73
N TRP A 410 -15.18 -7.83 1.46
CA TRP A 410 -14.15 -8.84 1.25
C TRP A 410 -13.53 -8.63 -0.13
N TYR A 411 -12.21 -8.63 -0.17
CA TYR A 411 -11.40 -8.64 -1.39
C TYR A 411 -10.61 -9.95 -1.44
N VAL A 412 -10.50 -10.51 -2.64
CA VAL A 412 -9.82 -11.79 -2.90
C VAL A 412 -8.76 -11.53 -3.95
N GLU A 413 -7.50 -11.87 -3.64
CA GLU A 413 -6.43 -11.90 -4.64
C GLU A 413 -6.55 -13.21 -5.41
N TYR A 414 -6.89 -13.11 -6.68
CA TYR A 414 -7.13 -14.23 -7.58
C TYR A 414 -6.28 -14.04 -8.84
N ASP A 415 -5.37 -14.97 -9.12
CA ASP A 415 -4.47 -14.90 -10.27
C ASP A 415 -3.62 -13.62 -10.34
N GLY A 416 -3.29 -13.06 -9.15
CA GLY A 416 -2.47 -11.86 -9.00
C GLY A 416 -3.22 -10.53 -8.96
N GLU A 417 -4.55 -10.53 -9.13
CA GLU A 417 -5.37 -9.32 -9.12
C GLU A 417 -6.40 -9.37 -7.98
N TRP A 418 -6.75 -8.19 -7.44
CA TRP A 418 -7.69 -8.08 -6.32
C TRP A 418 -9.12 -7.80 -6.80
N TYR A 419 -10.04 -8.70 -6.45
CA TYR A 419 -11.45 -8.62 -6.83
C TYR A 419 -12.35 -8.47 -5.62
N VAL A 420 -13.49 -7.80 -5.80
CA VAL A 420 -14.53 -7.73 -4.77
C VAL A 420 -15.23 -9.08 -4.70
N TYR A 421 -15.35 -9.65 -3.50
CA TYR A 421 -16.23 -10.78 -3.27
C TYR A 421 -17.69 -10.31 -3.24
N ASN A 422 -18.53 -10.94 -4.06
CA ASN A 422 -19.97 -10.74 -4.06
C ASN A 422 -20.70 -12.08 -4.23
N ASP A 423 -21.24 -12.61 -3.13
CA ASP A 423 -22.10 -13.81 -3.10
C ASP A 423 -21.57 -15.00 -3.96
N GLY A 424 -20.34 -15.42 -3.68
CA GLY A 424 -19.69 -16.53 -4.39
C GLY A 424 -19.04 -16.15 -5.72
N ARG A 425 -19.13 -14.88 -6.14
CA ARG A 425 -18.48 -14.35 -7.36
C ARG A 425 -17.36 -13.38 -7.02
N LEU A 426 -16.49 -13.16 -8.00
CA LEU A 426 -15.45 -12.14 -8.00
C LEU A 426 -15.80 -11.09 -9.06
N GLU A 427 -15.82 -9.82 -8.66
CA GLU A 427 -16.21 -8.66 -9.49
C GLU A 427 -15.11 -7.62 -9.64
#